data_AF-A0A0G4ND39-F1
#
_entry.id   AF-A0A0G4ND39-F1
#
_cell.length_a   1.000
_cell.length_b   1.000
_cell.length_c   1.000
_cell.angle_alpha   90.00
_cell.angle_beta   90.00
_cell.angle_gamma   90.00
#
_symmetry.space_group_name_H-M   'P 1'
#
loop_
_entity.id
_entity.type
_entity.pdbx_description
1 polymer ?
#
loop_
_entity_poly.entity_id
_entity_poly.type
_entity_poly.pdbx_seq_one_letter_code
_entity_poly.pdbx_strand_id
1 'polypeptide(L)'
;MEGLVARENFKLVDGKLVIVYCAVVFRRDGCLYKATSPYRQVAPSSIQDLQNITPIAPEDYQPLLPSDAFIAHDPALYYRRAGTARYLDSIEQGLRHLHSLGFIHNDLNPANIMITEEDIPVIIDFDSATAPGASLQNVKRTHGWFDHRIVVSQQSNDLDALAEIRTWLTGSSPYEYRFDL
;
A
#
# COMPACT_ATOMS: atom_id res chain seq x y z
N MET A 1 -3.18 -23.45 1.84
CA MET A 1 -2.18 -22.54 2.43
C MET A 1 -2.16 -21.33 1.53
N GLU A 2 -2.42 -20.15 2.08
CA GLU A 2 -2.33 -18.90 1.34
C GLU A 2 -1.00 -18.24 1.73
N GLY A 3 -0.10 -18.04 0.75
CA GLY A 3 1.16 -17.33 0.98
C GLY A 3 0.92 -15.84 0.98
N LEU A 4 1.28 -15.15 2.06
CA LEU A 4 0.99 -13.73 2.25
C LEU A 4 2.19 -12.86 1.93
N VAL A 5 3.38 -13.23 2.39
CA VAL A 5 4.63 -12.49 2.16
C VAL A 5 5.81 -13.45 2.20
N ALA A 6 6.76 -13.29 1.27
CA ALA A 6 8.06 -13.95 1.31
C ALA A 6 9.19 -12.90 1.26
N ARG A 7 10.18 -13.00 2.15
CA ARG A 7 11.35 -12.09 2.20
C ARG A 7 12.66 -12.86 2.26
N GLU A 8 13.61 -12.50 1.41
CA GLU A 8 14.97 -13.05 1.43
C GLU A 8 15.74 -12.55 2.66
N ASN A 9 16.43 -13.46 3.36
CA ASN A 9 17.30 -13.13 4.50
C ASN A 9 18.75 -13.46 4.17
N PHE A 10 19.64 -12.53 4.54
CA PHE A 10 21.06 -12.56 4.17
C PHE A 10 21.96 -12.60 5.40
N LYS A 11 23.15 -13.20 5.26
CA LYS A 11 24.24 -13.14 6.25
C LYS A 11 25.57 -12.85 5.55
N LEU A 12 26.47 -12.18 6.26
CA LEU A 12 27.87 -12.05 5.84
C LEU A 12 28.63 -13.33 6.17
N VAL A 13 29.14 -14.01 5.13
CA VAL A 13 30.02 -15.18 5.24
C VAL A 13 31.29 -14.85 4.45
N ASP A 14 32.45 -14.84 5.12
CA ASP A 14 33.75 -14.50 4.54
C ASP A 14 33.75 -13.18 3.74
N GLY A 15 33.09 -12.16 4.29
CA GLY A 15 33.00 -10.82 3.67
C GLY A 15 32.04 -10.72 2.48
N LYS A 16 31.29 -11.78 2.17
CA LYS A 16 30.26 -11.77 1.12
C LYS A 16 28.87 -11.90 1.72
N LEU A 17 27.92 -11.12 1.18
CA LEU A 17 26.52 -11.23 1.53
C LEU A 17 25.93 -12.49 0.86
N VAL A 18 25.52 -13.48 1.65
CA VAL A 18 24.97 -14.75 1.18
C VAL A 18 23.54 -14.88 1.70
N ILE A 19 22.61 -15.24 0.82
CA ILE A 19 21.21 -15.55 1.19
C ILE A 19 21.21 -16.87 1.94
N VAL A 20 20.54 -16.93 3.09
CA VAL A 20 20.52 -18.13 3.95
C VAL A 20 19.16 -18.83 3.88
N TYR A 21 18.05 -18.08 3.82
CA TYR A 21 16.70 -18.61 3.71
C TYR A 21 15.70 -17.52 3.27
N CYS A 22 14.52 -17.95 2.82
CA CYS A 22 13.36 -17.08 2.63
C CYS A 22 12.45 -17.17 3.85
N ALA A 23 12.14 -16.06 4.51
CA ALA A 23 11.08 -16.02 5.51
C ALA A 23 9.73 -16.00 4.79
N VAL A 24 8.80 -16.85 5.23
CA VAL A 24 7.47 -17.01 4.63
C VAL A 24 6.42 -16.78 5.71
N VAL A 25 5.45 -15.92 5.43
CA VAL A 25 4.23 -15.79 6.23
C VAL A 25 3.08 -16.40 5.44
N PHE A 26 2.30 -17.26 6.09
CA PHE A 26 1.16 -17.92 5.45
C PHE A 26 -0.03 -18.05 6.39
N ARG A 27 -1.22 -18.21 5.79
CA ARG A 27 -2.47 -18.46 6.51
C ARG A 27 -2.92 -19.91 6.38
N ARG A 28 -3.38 -20.48 7.48
CA ARG A 28 -3.99 -21.82 7.56
C ARG A 28 -5.05 -21.84 8.66
N ASP A 29 -6.26 -22.30 8.32
CA ASP A 29 -7.37 -22.47 9.25
C ASP A 29 -7.69 -21.18 10.06
N GLY A 30 -7.55 -20.01 9.43
CA GLY A 30 -7.77 -18.69 10.05
C GLY A 30 -6.59 -18.14 10.86
N CYS A 31 -5.56 -18.94 11.11
CA CYS A 31 -4.37 -18.56 11.87
C CYS A 31 -3.20 -18.18 10.96
N LEU A 32 -2.36 -17.24 11.42
CA LEU A 32 -1.13 -16.84 10.74
C LEU A 32 0.09 -17.59 11.29
N TYR A 33 1.02 -17.91 10.40
CA TYR A 33 2.24 -18.63 10.72
C TYR A 33 3.43 -17.96 10.04
N LYS A 34 4.58 -17.95 10.71
CA LYS A 34 5.88 -17.65 10.11
C LYS A 34 6.68 -18.93 9.95
N ALA A 35 7.43 -19.04 8.86
CA ALA A 35 8.28 -20.16 8.55
C ALA A 35 9.49 -19.73 7.73
N THR A 36 10.42 -20.66 7.50
CA THR A 36 11.58 -20.48 6.62
C THR A 36 11.53 -21.49 5.48
N SER A 37 11.80 -21.04 4.25
CA SER A 37 11.98 -21.89 3.08
C SER A 37 13.45 -21.87 2.62
N PRO A 38 14.05 -23.03 2.30
CA PRO A 38 15.37 -23.08 1.66
C PRO A 38 15.32 -22.80 0.15
N TYR A 39 14.14 -22.73 -0.46
CA TYR A 39 13.96 -22.56 -1.90
C TYR A 39 13.75 -21.09 -2.27
N ARG A 40 14.59 -20.60 -3.19
CA ARG A 40 14.73 -19.18 -3.57
C ARG A 40 13.67 -18.67 -4.57
N GLN A 41 13.10 -19.54 -5.39
CA GLN A 41 12.40 -19.11 -6.63
C GLN A 41 11.04 -19.77 -6.86
N VAL A 42 10.62 -20.65 -5.97
CA VAL A 42 9.32 -21.30 -6.05
C VAL A 42 8.60 -20.94 -4.76
N ALA A 43 7.47 -20.24 -4.89
CA ALA A 43 6.59 -20.06 -3.76
C ALA A 43 6.23 -21.46 -3.23
N PRO A 44 6.44 -21.75 -1.93
CA PRO A 44 6.22 -23.07 -1.39
C PRO A 44 4.78 -23.49 -1.68
N SER A 45 4.62 -24.56 -2.46
CA SER A 45 3.32 -25.09 -2.84
C SER A 45 2.70 -25.91 -1.71
N SER A 46 3.52 -26.37 -0.76
CA SER A 46 3.11 -27.18 0.38
C SER A 46 3.78 -26.69 1.67
N ILE A 47 3.08 -26.90 2.79
CA ILE A 47 3.63 -26.68 4.13
C ILE A 47 4.81 -27.62 4.43
N GLN A 48 4.90 -28.75 3.72
CA GLN A 48 6.00 -29.72 3.85
C GLN A 48 7.34 -29.15 3.37
N ASP A 49 7.29 -28.12 2.53
CA ASP A 49 8.49 -27.43 2.00
C ASP A 49 9.03 -26.38 2.98
N LEU A 50 8.37 -26.19 4.13
CA LEU A 50 8.66 -25.17 5.13
C LEU A 50 9.32 -25.75 6.38
N GLN A 51 10.22 -24.96 6.95
CA GLN A 51 10.94 -25.24 8.19
C GLN A 51 10.61 -24.18 9.24
N ASN A 52 10.86 -24.48 10.52
CA ASN A 52 10.70 -23.53 11.64
C ASN A 52 9.30 -22.86 11.70
N ILE A 53 8.26 -23.63 11.40
CA ILE A 53 6.89 -23.16 11.40
C ILE A 53 6.49 -22.81 12.83
N THR A 54 6.15 -21.54 13.05
CA THR A 54 5.69 -21.04 14.34
C THR A 54 4.43 -20.21 14.15
N PRO A 55 3.40 -20.38 15.00
CA PRO A 55 2.22 -19.52 14.96
C PRO A 55 2.64 -18.08 15.27
N ILE A 56 2.02 -17.14 14.60
CA ILE A 56 2.08 -15.72 14.96
C ILE A 56 0.88 -15.49 15.86
N ALA A 57 1.09 -14.97 17.07
CA ALA A 57 -0.02 -14.75 17.99
C ALA A 57 -0.90 -13.60 17.45
N PRO A 58 -2.23 -13.61 17.66
CA PRO A 58 -3.11 -12.51 17.25
C PRO A 58 -2.61 -11.14 17.67
N GLU A 59 -1.97 -11.04 18.83
CA GLU A 59 -1.41 -9.81 19.38
C GLU A 59 -0.17 -9.30 18.60
N ASP A 60 0.51 -10.20 17.87
CA ASP A 60 1.70 -9.87 17.06
C ASP A 60 1.35 -9.42 15.63
N TYR A 61 0.12 -9.67 15.16
CA TYR A 61 -0.35 -9.25 13.82
C TYR A 61 -1.59 -8.37 13.83
N GLN A 62 -2.29 -8.24 14.96
CA GLN A 62 -3.19 -7.12 15.18
C GLN A 62 -2.32 -5.92 15.52
N PRO A 63 -2.36 -4.82 14.74
CA PRO A 63 -1.69 -3.61 15.17
C PRO A 63 -2.28 -3.18 16.51
N LEU A 64 -1.41 -2.73 17.42
CA LEU A 64 -1.84 -2.01 18.61
C LEU A 64 -2.51 -0.72 18.13
N LEU A 65 -3.83 -0.77 18.03
CA LEU A 65 -4.61 0.36 17.55
C LEU A 65 -4.72 1.41 18.65
N PRO A 66 -4.43 2.68 18.34
CA PRO A 66 -4.92 3.79 19.13
C PRO A 66 -6.43 3.65 19.37
N SER A 67 -6.91 4.10 20.53
CA SER A 67 -8.33 3.99 20.91
C SER A 67 -9.29 4.73 19.98
N ASP A 68 -8.76 5.61 19.12
CA ASP A 68 -9.49 6.40 18.12
C ASP A 68 -9.40 5.82 16.70
N ALA A 69 -8.85 4.62 16.52
CA ALA A 69 -8.79 3.93 15.24
C ALA A 69 -9.92 2.90 15.06
N PHE A 70 -10.38 2.73 13.82
CA PHE A 70 -11.38 1.71 13.45
C PHE A 70 -10.99 0.97 12.17
N ILE A 71 -11.55 -0.23 12.03
CA ILE A 71 -11.28 -1.13 10.89
C ILE A 71 -12.12 -0.65 9.71
N ALA A 72 -11.46 -0.37 8.58
CA ALA A 72 -12.16 -0.13 7.32
C ALA A 72 -12.88 -1.42 6.86
N HIS A 73 -13.98 -1.31 6.12
CA HIS A 73 -14.83 -2.45 5.77
C HIS A 73 -14.17 -3.52 4.87
N ASP A 74 -12.99 -3.25 4.32
CA ASP A 74 -12.24 -4.16 3.45
C ASP A 74 -10.90 -4.55 4.11
N PRO A 75 -10.57 -5.86 4.22
CA PRO A 75 -9.33 -6.35 4.82
C PRO A 75 -8.03 -5.97 4.08
N ALA A 76 -8.09 -5.42 2.85
CA ALA A 76 -6.94 -4.80 2.18
C ALA A 76 -6.72 -3.33 2.61
N LEU A 77 -7.69 -2.72 3.30
CA LEU A 77 -7.66 -1.33 3.72
C LEU A 77 -7.12 -1.19 5.15
N TYR A 78 -6.10 -0.34 5.28
CA TYR A 78 -5.51 0.08 6.55
C TYR A 78 -6.57 0.64 7.53
N TYR A 79 -6.22 0.63 8.81
CA TYR A 79 -7.03 1.22 9.88
C TYR A 79 -7.13 2.73 9.72
N ARG A 80 -8.34 3.26 9.88
CA ARG A 80 -8.60 4.68 9.80
C ARG A 80 -8.60 5.29 11.19
N ARG A 81 -7.86 6.38 11.39
CA ARG A 81 -7.91 7.16 12.63
C ARG A 81 -9.01 8.22 12.54
N ALA A 82 -9.75 8.42 13.63
CA ALA A 82 -10.73 9.51 13.72
C ALA A 82 -10.05 10.87 13.46
N GLY A 83 -10.74 11.79 12.77
CA GLY A 83 -10.22 13.12 12.46
C GLY A 83 -9.17 13.19 11.35
N THR A 84 -8.90 12.10 10.62
CA THR A 84 -7.96 12.07 9.47
C THR A 84 -8.40 12.91 8.27
N ALA A 85 -9.69 13.25 8.16
CA ALA A 85 -10.19 14.17 7.15
C ALA A 85 -9.50 15.55 7.17
N ARG A 86 -8.87 15.94 8.30
CA ARG A 86 -8.08 17.18 8.42
C ARG A 86 -6.91 17.28 7.44
N TYR A 87 -6.41 16.15 6.93
CA TYR A 87 -5.27 16.13 6.01
C TYR A 87 -5.64 16.50 4.57
N LEU A 88 -6.92 16.41 4.19
CA LEU A 88 -7.36 16.54 2.79
C LEU A 88 -6.95 17.88 2.17
N ASP A 89 -7.11 18.98 2.91
CA ASP A 89 -6.78 20.31 2.41
C ASP A 89 -5.28 20.47 2.15
N SER A 90 -4.43 19.84 2.96
CA SER A 90 -2.97 19.89 2.79
C SER A 90 -2.51 18.99 1.64
N ILE A 91 -3.12 17.82 1.47
CA ILE A 91 -2.87 16.93 0.32
C ILE A 91 -3.26 17.63 -0.98
N GLU A 92 -4.43 18.28 -1.01
CA GLU A 92 -4.89 19.03 -2.20
C GLU A 92 -3.94 20.19 -2.54
N GLN A 93 -3.44 20.90 -1.54
CA GLN A 93 -2.42 21.96 -1.74
C GLN A 93 -1.12 21.39 -2.33
N GLY A 94 -0.66 20.23 -1.83
CA GLY A 94 0.51 19.54 -2.37
C GLY A 94 0.33 19.14 -3.85
N LEU A 95 -0.83 18.60 -4.21
CA LEU A 95 -1.16 18.28 -5.60
C LEU A 95 -1.21 19.52 -6.49
N ARG A 96 -1.87 20.59 -6.04
CA ARG A 96 -1.92 21.85 -6.80
C ARG A 96 -0.52 22.41 -7.04
N HIS A 97 0.36 22.32 -6.04
CA HIS A 97 1.75 22.71 -6.20
C HIS A 97 2.46 21.85 -7.25
N LEU A 98 2.34 20.51 -7.18
CA LEU A 98 2.89 19.59 -8.18
C LEU A 98 2.40 19.91 -9.60
N HIS A 99 1.09 20.14 -9.75
CA HIS A 99 0.47 20.52 -11.02
C HIS A 99 1.01 21.85 -11.55
N SER A 100 1.27 22.82 -10.67
CA SER A 100 1.86 24.11 -11.04
C SER A 100 3.30 23.98 -11.55
N LEU A 101 4.01 22.92 -11.15
CA LEU A 101 5.35 22.58 -11.64
C LEU A 101 5.32 21.79 -12.97
N GLY A 102 4.12 21.51 -13.51
CA GLY A 102 3.97 20.80 -14.78
C GLY A 102 4.03 19.28 -14.66
N PHE A 103 3.77 18.73 -13.47
CA PHE A 103 3.72 17.28 -13.23
C PHE A 103 2.34 16.86 -12.73
N ILE A 104 1.91 15.67 -13.12
CA ILE A 104 0.75 14.95 -12.58
C ILE A 104 1.28 13.71 -11.89
N HIS A 105 0.80 13.37 -10.69
CA HIS A 105 1.30 12.24 -9.90
C HIS A 105 0.93 10.88 -10.51
N ASN A 106 -0.31 10.74 -10.99
CA ASN A 106 -0.93 9.54 -11.60
C ASN A 106 -1.04 8.28 -10.73
N ASP A 107 -0.40 8.23 -9.56
CA ASP A 107 -0.52 7.12 -8.62
C ASP A 107 -0.76 7.58 -7.17
N LEU A 108 -1.62 8.59 -6.99
CA LEU A 108 -1.97 9.07 -5.66
C LEU A 108 -2.86 8.03 -4.95
N ASN A 109 -2.46 7.61 -3.75
CA ASN A 109 -3.22 6.72 -2.89
C ASN A 109 -2.76 6.90 -1.43
N PRO A 110 -3.45 6.33 -0.42
CA PRO A 110 -3.07 6.49 0.99
C PRO A 110 -1.67 5.99 1.35
N ALA A 111 -1.13 4.97 0.66
CA ALA A 111 0.23 4.48 0.90
C ALA A 111 1.31 5.45 0.39
N ASN A 112 0.95 6.31 -0.56
CA ASN A 112 1.81 7.35 -1.12
C ASN A 112 1.66 8.70 -0.38
N ILE A 113 1.12 8.69 0.84
CA ILE A 113 1.02 9.85 1.73
C ILE A 113 1.65 9.48 3.08
N MET A 114 2.76 10.12 3.42
CA MET A 114 3.39 10.00 4.73
C MET A 114 2.92 11.12 5.65
N ILE A 115 2.81 10.82 6.95
CA ILE A 115 2.59 11.83 7.98
C ILE A 115 3.93 12.06 8.69
N THR A 116 4.38 13.32 8.75
CA THR A 116 5.61 13.69 9.48
C THR A 116 5.41 13.64 10.99
N GLU A 117 6.49 13.80 11.75
CA GLU A 117 6.43 13.89 13.22
C GLU A 117 5.58 15.08 13.70
N GLU A 118 5.47 16.14 12.88
CA GLU A 118 4.67 17.34 13.12
C GLU A 118 3.20 17.23 12.66
N ASP A 119 2.71 16.02 12.35
CA ASP A 119 1.33 15.77 11.87
C ASP A 119 1.01 16.41 10.50
N ILE A 120 2.02 16.58 9.64
CA ILE A 120 1.88 17.17 8.31
C ILE A 120 1.83 16.05 7.25
N PRO A 121 0.83 16.01 6.36
CA PRO A 121 0.80 15.05 5.27
C PRO A 121 1.75 15.47 4.13
N VAL A 122 2.53 14.52 3.64
CA VAL A 122 3.52 14.70 2.57
C VAL A 122 3.27 13.65 1.49
N ILE A 123 3.12 14.10 0.24
CA ILE A 123 2.99 13.23 -0.94
C ILE A 123 4.38 12.68 -1.28
N ILE A 124 4.45 11.37 -1.47
CA ILE A 124 5.68 10.64 -1.81
C ILE A 124 5.47 9.77 -3.05
N ASP A 125 6.55 9.14 -3.53
CA ASP A 125 6.56 8.19 -4.65
C ASP A 125 6.12 8.79 -6.00
N PHE A 126 7.05 9.53 -6.62
CA PHE A 126 6.84 10.22 -7.90
C PHE A 126 7.23 9.38 -9.13
N ASP A 127 7.41 8.06 -8.99
CA ASP A 127 7.86 7.20 -10.09
C ASP A 127 6.87 7.18 -11.28
N SER A 128 5.59 7.45 -10.99
CA SER A 128 4.51 7.53 -11.98
C SER A 128 4.22 8.95 -12.44
N ALA A 129 4.95 9.93 -11.91
CA ALA A 129 4.71 11.32 -12.20
C ALA A 129 5.19 11.66 -13.61
N THR A 130 4.34 12.35 -14.39
CA THR A 130 4.69 12.73 -15.76
C THR A 130 4.03 14.05 -16.16
N ALA A 131 4.47 14.61 -17.28
CA ALA A 131 3.93 15.84 -17.80
C ALA A 131 2.48 15.66 -18.30
N PRO A 132 1.63 16.70 -18.23
CA PRO A 132 0.31 16.67 -18.85
C PRO A 132 0.37 16.24 -20.31
N GLY A 133 -0.54 15.35 -20.72
CA GLY A 133 -0.61 14.81 -22.06
C GLY A 133 0.30 13.59 -22.34
N ALA A 134 1.19 13.22 -21.41
CA ALA A 134 2.02 12.03 -21.57
C ALA A 134 1.19 10.73 -21.53
N SER A 135 1.66 9.70 -22.23
CA SER A 135 1.03 8.38 -22.25
C SER A 135 1.22 7.64 -20.93
N LEU A 136 0.15 7.00 -20.44
CA LEU A 136 0.14 6.18 -19.22
C LEU A 136 0.12 4.67 -19.50
N GLN A 137 0.23 4.23 -20.75
CA GLN A 137 0.07 2.81 -21.11
C GLN A 137 1.05 1.87 -20.40
N ASN A 138 2.25 2.35 -20.07
CA ASN A 138 3.30 1.56 -19.40
C ASN A 138 3.66 2.13 -18.01
N VAL A 139 2.83 3.02 -17.48
CA VAL A 139 3.06 3.61 -16.16
C VAL A 139 2.41 2.72 -15.11
N LYS A 140 3.19 2.32 -14.10
CA LYS A 140 2.70 1.53 -12.97
C LYS A 140 1.74 2.41 -12.14
N ARG A 141 0.54 1.90 -11.85
CA ARG A 141 -0.46 2.59 -11.02
C ARG A 141 -1.18 1.59 -10.13
N THR A 142 -1.65 2.05 -8.98
CA THR A 142 -2.28 1.22 -7.97
C THR A 142 -3.75 1.01 -8.29
N HIS A 143 -4.17 -0.26 -8.49
CA HIS A 143 -5.56 -0.61 -8.76
C HIS A 143 -6.50 -0.07 -7.65
N GLY A 144 -7.72 0.32 -8.03
CA GLY A 144 -8.69 0.94 -7.12
C GLY A 144 -8.48 2.44 -6.84
N TRP A 145 -7.41 3.07 -7.38
CA TRP A 145 -7.12 4.50 -7.18
C TRP A 145 -7.08 5.33 -8.47
N PHE A 146 -7.45 4.74 -9.62
CA PHE A 146 -7.54 5.44 -10.90
C PHE A 146 -8.53 4.75 -11.86
N ASP A 147 -8.99 5.47 -12.90
CA ASP A 147 -9.75 4.89 -14.01
C ASP A 147 -8.81 4.25 -15.04
N HIS A 148 -8.88 2.93 -15.19
CA HIS A 148 -8.04 2.15 -16.11
C HIS A 148 -8.27 2.46 -17.59
N ARG A 149 -9.40 3.09 -17.93
CA ARG A 149 -9.70 3.55 -19.30
C ARG A 149 -8.91 4.81 -19.65
N ILE A 150 -8.45 5.55 -18.64
CA ILE A 150 -7.63 6.74 -18.84
C ILE A 150 -6.17 6.34 -19.03
N VAL A 151 -5.69 6.61 -20.24
CA VAL A 151 -4.33 6.30 -20.72
C VAL A 151 -3.48 7.54 -20.98
N VAL A 152 -3.96 8.72 -20.55
CA VAL A 152 -3.27 10.00 -20.70
C VAL A 152 -3.14 10.68 -19.34
N SER A 153 -2.00 11.29 -19.10
CA SER A 153 -1.73 12.02 -17.87
C SER A 153 -2.43 13.38 -17.87
N GLN A 154 -3.23 13.64 -16.85
CA GLN A 154 -4.06 14.84 -16.72
C GLN A 154 -4.37 15.10 -15.24
N GLN A 155 -4.58 16.37 -14.87
CA GLN A 155 -4.81 16.76 -13.46
C GLN A 155 -6.00 16.03 -12.81
N SER A 156 -7.05 15.73 -13.59
CA SER A 156 -8.21 14.98 -13.09
C SER A 156 -7.86 13.60 -12.55
N ASN A 157 -6.78 12.96 -13.02
CA ASN A 157 -6.34 11.67 -12.49
C ASN A 157 -6.05 11.75 -10.98
N ASP A 158 -5.33 12.80 -10.57
CA ASP A 158 -4.98 13.01 -9.16
C ASP A 158 -6.18 13.52 -8.34
N LEU A 159 -7.05 14.33 -8.96
CA LEU A 159 -8.25 14.87 -8.29
C LEU A 159 -9.30 13.77 -8.04
N ASP A 160 -9.44 12.82 -8.97
CA ASP A 160 -10.31 11.68 -8.80
C ASP A 160 -9.76 10.73 -7.71
N ALA A 161 -8.44 10.47 -7.71
CA ALA A 161 -7.80 9.73 -6.64
C ALA A 161 -7.95 10.41 -5.26
N LEU A 162 -7.84 11.75 -5.20
CA LEU A 162 -8.10 12.51 -3.97
C LEU A 162 -9.56 12.39 -3.52
N ALA A 163 -10.51 12.34 -4.44
CA ALA A 163 -11.91 12.09 -4.11
C ALA A 163 -12.12 10.69 -3.52
N GLU A 164 -11.42 9.68 -4.04
CA GLU A 164 -11.40 8.34 -3.44
C GLU A 164 -10.79 8.35 -2.04
N ILE A 165 -9.68 9.07 -1.84
CA ILE A 165 -9.06 9.22 -0.51
C ILE A 165 -10.04 9.89 0.46
N ARG A 166 -10.79 10.90 0.02
CA ARG A 166 -11.83 11.54 0.85
C ARG A 166 -12.90 10.54 1.26
N THR A 167 -13.42 9.73 0.32
CA THR A 167 -14.38 8.66 0.63
C THR A 167 -13.77 7.65 1.61
N TRP A 168 -12.53 7.24 1.35
CA TRP A 168 -11.75 6.32 2.18
C TRP A 168 -11.44 6.87 3.57
N LEU A 169 -11.35 8.19 3.79
CA LEU A 169 -11.11 8.83 5.09
C LEU A 169 -12.40 9.22 5.83
N THR A 170 -13.52 9.38 5.14
CA THR A 170 -14.76 9.83 5.79
C THR A 170 -15.78 8.71 5.93
N GLY A 171 -15.68 7.66 5.10
CA GLY A 171 -16.65 6.56 5.09
C GLY A 171 -18.05 7.01 4.70
N SER A 172 -18.17 8.27 4.25
CA SER A 172 -19.39 8.93 3.87
C SER A 172 -19.13 9.53 2.51
N SER A 173 -19.78 9.00 1.49
CA SER A 173 -19.88 9.67 0.21
C SER A 173 -21.34 9.63 -0.24
N PRO A 174 -21.88 10.70 -0.85
CA PRO A 174 -23.14 10.63 -1.58
C PRO A 174 -23.07 9.71 -2.82
N TYR A 175 -21.89 9.15 -3.15
CA TYR A 175 -21.64 8.23 -4.27
C TYR A 175 -20.70 7.09 -3.82
N GLU A 176 -20.96 5.84 -4.19
CA GLU A 176 -20.04 4.72 -3.98
C GLU A 176 -18.64 5.03 -4.58
N TYR A 177 -17.59 4.31 -4.15
CA TYR A 177 -16.23 4.42 -4.70
C TYR A 177 -16.27 4.53 -6.24
N ARG A 178 -15.54 5.48 -6.85
CA ARG A 178 -15.63 5.73 -8.31
C ARG A 178 -14.90 4.68 -9.13
N PHE A 179 -14.01 3.91 -8.51
CA PHE A 179 -13.23 2.87 -9.16
C PHE A 179 -13.59 1.52 -8.57
N ASP A 180 -13.68 0.52 -9.44
CA ASP A 180 -13.85 -0.87 -9.03
C ASP A 180 -12.63 -1.30 -8.20
N LEU A 181 -12.88 -1.98 -7.08
CA LEU A 181 -11.87 -2.60 -6.20
C LEU A 181 -11.37 -3.93 -6.76
#